data_AF-A0A512DPI2-F1
#
_entry.id   AF-A0A512DPI2-F1
#
_cell.length_a   1.000
_cell.length_b   1.000
_cell.length_c   1.000
_cell.angle_alpha   90.00
_cell.angle_beta   90.00
_cell.angle_gamma   90.00
#
_symmetry.space_group_name_H-M   'P 1'
#
loop_
_entity.id
_entity.type
_entity.pdbx_description
1 polymer ?
#
loop_
_entity_poly.entity_id
_entity_poly.type
_entity_poly.pdbx_seq_one_letter_code
_entity_poly.pdbx_strand_id
1 'polypeptide(L)'
;MLKGKAHLKAEIARHVVLDMNRMPVNEPLVDYLRQRREHGHRLYLFTAADGRLARQIAQRFDFFEAVYASDGITNLSGARKLASIRKHVGGDFIYAGDTEVDLPIWREARGAIVAGSRELAGKAARLTTVEASFPRGGHSPRVWARALRVHQWSKNLLVFVPFFLAGPLADFAEFPNVLLGALLLSILASGTYVVNDLLDIQADRQHRSKRRRPFASGRLPIKSGLAAIPACGLAVALLGALLPASFLAVAVCYLGVSLAYSFVLKRIAILDVIVLGGLFTSRILAGSLLLAQPPSYWLLIFSFAFFFSLALVKRYSELHVVACEAGGGGKARGYLVSDMPMTLVLGISSSIAALVILVLFLVDSHFSRLVYSNPVWLWPVCVAIFYWIMRVWLLTTRGEMHDDPIVFALKDRTSLALGLLVGASLAMAW
;
A
#
# COMPACT_ATOMS: atom_id res chain seq x y z
N MET A 1 30.92 -5.10 4.46
CA MET A 1 30.75 -6.44 3.84
C MET A 1 32.02 -7.29 3.79
N LEU A 2 33.23 -6.70 3.86
CA LEU A 2 34.52 -7.40 3.66
C LEU A 2 34.93 -8.40 4.78
N LYS A 3 34.34 -8.31 5.98
CA LYS A 3 34.68 -9.19 7.14
C LYS A 3 33.76 -10.42 7.30
N GLY A 4 32.98 -10.79 6.26
CA GLY A 4 32.14 -11.99 6.26
C GLY A 4 30.71 -11.82 6.81
N LYS A 5 29.88 -12.86 6.61
CA LYS A 5 28.42 -12.83 6.90
C LYS A 5 28.08 -12.73 8.38
N ALA A 6 28.88 -13.34 9.27
CA ALA A 6 28.65 -13.29 10.72
C ALA A 6 28.87 -11.86 11.26
N HIS A 7 29.98 -11.22 10.87
CA HIS A 7 30.29 -9.85 11.25
C HIS A 7 29.23 -8.87 10.75
N LEU A 8 28.77 -9.02 9.49
CA LEU A 8 27.69 -8.19 8.96
C LEU A 8 26.40 -8.30 9.80
N LYS A 9 26.01 -9.50 10.21
CA LYS A 9 24.82 -9.70 11.05
C LYS A 9 24.97 -9.07 12.43
N ALA A 10 26.16 -9.16 13.02
CA ALA A 10 26.47 -8.55 14.31
C ALA A 10 26.44 -7.01 14.26
N GLU A 11 26.94 -6.42 13.17
CA GLU A 11 26.88 -4.97 12.95
C GLU A 11 25.46 -4.48 12.70
N ILE A 12 24.66 -5.21 11.91
CA ILE A 12 23.23 -4.88 11.74
C ILE A 12 22.50 -4.97 13.09
N ALA A 13 22.74 -6.02 13.88
CA ALA A 13 22.13 -6.18 15.20
C ALA A 13 22.57 -5.10 16.21
N ARG A 14 23.72 -4.44 16.02
CA ARG A 14 24.16 -3.29 16.84
C ARG A 14 23.38 -2.03 16.51
N HIS A 15 23.10 -1.80 15.24
CA HIS A 15 22.54 -0.54 14.75
C HIS A 15 21.01 -0.55 14.64
N VAL A 16 20.36 -1.71 14.77
CA VAL A 16 18.91 -1.86 14.64
C VAL A 16 18.30 -2.34 15.96
N VAL A 17 17.41 -1.53 16.54
CA VAL A 17 16.54 -1.95 17.63
C VAL A 17 15.31 -2.63 17.04
N LEU A 18 15.11 -3.92 17.34
CA LEU A 18 13.94 -4.69 16.95
C LEU A 18 13.12 -5.04 18.19
N ASP A 19 11.83 -4.70 18.17
CA ASP A 19 10.89 -5.23 19.16
C ASP A 19 10.54 -6.68 18.80
N MET A 20 11.25 -7.61 19.44
CA MET A 20 11.07 -9.05 19.22
C MET A 20 9.71 -9.56 19.68
N ASN A 21 9.03 -8.88 20.61
CA ASN A 21 7.71 -9.27 21.10
C ASN A 21 6.61 -9.02 20.06
N ARG A 22 6.83 -8.08 19.15
CA ARG A 22 5.88 -7.74 18.08
C ARG A 22 6.23 -8.35 16.72
N MET A 23 7.29 -9.16 16.64
CA MET A 23 7.59 -9.87 15.41
C MET A 23 6.48 -10.87 15.09
N PRO A 24 6.04 -10.96 13.82
CA PRO A 24 5.06 -11.95 13.41
C PRO A 24 5.65 -13.36 13.57
N VAL A 25 4.84 -14.27 14.11
CA VAL A 25 5.21 -15.67 14.28
C VAL A 25 4.19 -16.57 13.60
N ASN A 26 4.62 -17.79 13.29
CA ASN A 26 3.74 -18.81 12.77
C ASN A 26 3.04 -19.48 13.97
N GLU A 27 1.89 -18.94 14.39
CA GLU A 27 1.19 -19.39 15.61
C GLU A 27 0.95 -20.91 15.63
N PRO A 28 0.49 -21.57 14.55
CA PRO A 28 0.40 -23.04 14.52
C PRO A 28 1.70 -23.79 14.85
N LEU A 29 2.86 -23.27 14.40
CA LEU A 29 4.15 -23.86 14.74
C LEU A 29 4.52 -23.60 16.21
N VAL A 30 4.22 -22.41 16.73
CA VAL A 30 4.46 -22.07 18.14
C VAL A 30 3.64 -22.98 19.06
N ASP A 31 2.35 -23.18 18.75
CA ASP A 31 1.47 -24.05 19.51
C ASP A 31 1.94 -25.51 19.47
N TYR A 32 2.38 -25.99 18.29
CA TYR A 32 2.98 -27.32 18.16
C TYR A 32 4.25 -27.48 19.01
N LEU A 33 5.15 -26.49 19.01
CA LEU A 33 6.38 -26.53 19.81
C LEU A 33 6.06 -26.51 21.31
N ARG A 34 5.08 -25.71 21.74
CA ARG A 34 4.62 -25.69 23.14
C ARG A 34 4.10 -27.06 23.56
N GLN A 35 3.24 -27.68 22.74
CA GLN A 35 2.74 -29.03 22.99
C GLN A 35 3.87 -30.06 23.09
N ARG A 36 4.89 -30.00 22.22
CA ARG A 36 6.05 -30.92 22.31
C ARG A 36 6.84 -30.73 23.60
N ARG A 37 6.98 -29.50 24.09
CA ARG A 37 7.63 -29.24 25.38
C ARG A 37 6.85 -29.85 26.54
N GLU A 38 5.52 -29.73 26.53
CA GLU A 38 4.63 -30.34 27.53
C GLU A 38 4.72 -31.88 27.54
N HIS A 39 4.98 -32.50 26.39
CA HIS A 39 5.19 -33.95 26.26
C HIS A 39 6.63 -34.39 26.61
N GLY A 40 7.43 -33.52 27.25
CA GLY A 40 8.76 -33.86 27.75
C GLY A 40 9.90 -33.74 26.74
N HIS A 41 9.65 -33.23 25.52
CA HIS A 41 10.73 -33.01 24.56
C HIS A 41 11.63 -31.82 24.97
N ARG A 42 12.94 -31.97 24.77
CA ARG A 42 13.93 -30.90 24.92
C ARG A 42 14.03 -30.12 23.61
N LEU A 43 13.77 -28.81 23.65
CA LEU A 43 13.77 -27.96 22.47
C LEU A 43 14.97 -27.01 22.48
N TYR A 44 15.67 -26.94 21.35
CA TYR A 44 16.87 -26.13 21.17
C TYR A 44 16.70 -25.22 19.96
N LEU A 45 17.10 -23.95 20.09
CA LEU A 45 17.06 -23.00 18.98
C LEU A 45 18.43 -22.91 18.31
N PHE A 46 18.55 -23.43 17.09
CA PHE A 46 19.74 -23.30 16.24
C PHE A 46 19.51 -22.30 15.12
N THR A 47 20.18 -21.14 15.15
CA THR A 47 19.93 -20.06 14.18
C THR A 47 21.19 -19.42 13.62
N ALA A 48 21.12 -19.01 12.36
CA ALA A 48 22.15 -18.19 11.75
C ALA A 48 22.00 -16.70 12.12
N ALA A 49 21.02 -16.31 12.94
CA ALA A 49 20.87 -14.95 13.43
C ALA A 49 21.98 -14.58 14.43
N ASP A 50 22.17 -13.28 14.66
CA ASP A 50 23.05 -12.79 15.73
C ASP A 50 22.54 -13.27 17.10
N GLY A 51 23.46 -13.67 17.98
CA GLY A 51 23.13 -14.22 19.29
C GLY A 51 22.33 -13.31 20.20
N ARG A 52 22.44 -11.98 20.10
CA ARG A 52 21.62 -11.05 20.89
C ARG A 52 20.15 -11.15 20.49
N LEU A 53 19.88 -11.11 19.18
CA LEU A 53 18.54 -11.23 18.63
C LEU A 53 17.94 -12.62 18.90
N ALA A 54 18.74 -13.68 18.74
CA ALA A 54 18.30 -15.05 19.00
C ALA A 54 17.87 -15.26 20.47
N ARG A 55 18.65 -14.72 21.42
CA ARG A 55 18.32 -14.80 22.85
C ARG A 55 17.07 -14.00 23.21
N GLN A 56 16.87 -12.81 22.63
CA GLN A 56 15.64 -12.04 22.83
C GLN A 56 14.39 -12.78 22.31
N ILE A 57 14.49 -13.48 21.17
CA ILE A 57 13.40 -14.34 20.68
C ILE A 57 13.17 -15.53 21.61
N ALA A 58 14.23 -16.18 22.10
CA ALA A 58 14.06 -17.29 23.03
C ALA A 58 13.45 -16.82 24.36
N GLN A 59 13.78 -15.63 24.86
CA GLN A 59 13.14 -15.07 26.06
C GLN A 59 11.64 -14.80 25.87
N ARG A 60 11.18 -14.58 24.63
CA ARG A 60 9.75 -14.47 24.31
C ARG A 60 9.02 -15.82 24.43
N PHE A 61 9.74 -16.94 24.31
CA PHE A 61 9.17 -18.29 24.26
C PHE A 61 9.83 -19.19 25.31
N ASP A 62 9.11 -19.48 26.38
CA ASP A 62 9.54 -20.27 27.54
C ASP A 62 9.88 -21.75 27.25
N PHE A 63 9.64 -22.23 26.03
CA PHE A 63 9.84 -23.64 25.68
C PHE A 63 11.26 -23.99 25.19
N PHE A 64 12.17 -23.01 24.99
CA PHE A 64 13.55 -23.29 24.58
C PHE A 64 14.49 -23.50 25.76
N GLU A 65 15.22 -24.62 25.76
CA GLU A 65 16.18 -24.96 26.80
C GLU A 65 17.56 -24.30 26.59
N ALA A 66 18.02 -24.24 25.34
CA ALA A 66 19.23 -23.50 24.99
C ALA A 66 19.17 -22.91 23.56
N VAL A 67 19.99 -21.88 23.34
CA VAL A 67 20.08 -21.14 22.09
C VAL A 67 21.50 -21.16 21.56
N TYR A 68 21.66 -21.65 20.33
CA TYR A 68 22.90 -21.65 19.58
C TYR A 68 22.75 -20.74 18.36
N ALA A 69 23.56 -19.70 18.29
CA ALA A 69 23.43 -18.63 17.31
C ALA A 69 24.78 -18.23 16.71
N SER A 70 24.76 -17.33 15.73
CA SER A 70 26.00 -16.75 15.19
C SER A 70 26.58 -15.73 16.17
N ASP A 71 27.90 -15.70 16.31
CA ASP A 71 28.65 -14.95 17.34
C ASP A 71 29.45 -13.76 16.77
N GLY A 72 29.19 -13.39 15.51
CA GLY A 72 29.92 -12.34 14.80
C GLY A 72 31.20 -12.81 14.10
N ILE A 73 31.69 -14.02 14.40
CA ILE A 73 32.86 -14.66 13.77
C ILE A 73 32.39 -15.86 12.94
N THR A 74 31.62 -16.75 13.56
CA THR A 74 31.07 -17.97 12.99
C THR A 74 29.62 -17.77 12.57
N ASN A 75 29.33 -17.94 11.28
CA ASN A 75 27.96 -17.96 10.77
C ASN A 75 27.38 -19.38 10.85
N LEU A 76 26.39 -19.57 11.72
CA LEU A 76 25.77 -20.87 12.03
C LEU A 76 24.66 -21.23 11.04
N SER A 77 25.03 -21.57 9.81
CA SER A 77 24.09 -22.02 8.75
C SER A 77 24.58 -23.28 8.04
N GLY A 78 23.66 -24.07 7.48
CA GLY A 78 23.98 -25.25 6.67
C GLY A 78 24.84 -26.26 7.44
N ALA A 79 25.94 -26.71 6.84
CA ALA A 79 26.85 -27.70 7.42
C ALA A 79 27.39 -27.33 8.82
N ARG A 80 27.66 -26.03 9.07
CA ARG A 80 28.10 -25.58 10.41
C ARG A 80 27.00 -25.71 11.45
N LYS A 81 25.75 -25.47 11.05
CA LYS A 81 24.58 -25.67 11.92
C LYS A 81 24.44 -27.15 12.26
N LEU A 82 24.55 -28.03 11.27
CA LEU A 82 24.53 -29.48 11.46
C LEU A 82 25.63 -29.97 12.42
N ALA A 83 26.88 -29.52 12.24
CA ALA A 83 27.98 -29.86 13.14
C ALA A 83 27.71 -29.41 14.59
N SER A 84 27.10 -28.23 14.77
CA SER A 84 26.70 -27.74 16.09
C SER A 84 25.56 -28.55 16.71
N ILE A 85 24.58 -28.99 15.91
CA ILE A 85 23.50 -29.87 16.37
C ILE A 85 24.09 -31.20 16.85
N ARG A 86 24.95 -31.85 16.05
CA ARG A 86 25.62 -33.10 16.44
C ARG A 86 26.40 -32.96 17.74
N LYS A 87 27.10 -31.83 17.92
CA LYS A 87 27.89 -31.57 19.14
C LYS A 87 27.05 -31.46 20.41
N HIS A 88 25.85 -30.87 20.34
CA HIS A 88 25.07 -30.54 21.54
C HIS A 88 23.85 -31.44 21.77
N VAL A 89 23.29 -32.03 20.71
CA VAL A 89 22.08 -32.87 20.76
C VAL A 89 22.40 -34.33 20.44
N GLY A 90 23.44 -34.60 19.66
CA GLY A 90 23.79 -35.95 19.21
C GLY A 90 23.18 -36.30 17.84
N GLY A 91 23.05 -37.60 17.56
CA GLY A 91 22.60 -38.13 16.26
C GLY A 91 21.10 -38.40 16.13
N ASP A 92 20.36 -38.49 17.23
CA ASP A 92 18.91 -38.73 17.20
C ASP A 92 18.15 -37.44 17.51
N PHE A 93 17.69 -36.77 16.46
CA PHE A 93 16.93 -35.53 16.58
C PHE A 93 15.91 -35.36 15.45
N ILE A 94 14.86 -34.59 15.75
CA ILE A 94 13.89 -34.10 14.78
C ILE A 94 14.20 -32.62 14.54
N TYR A 95 14.23 -32.19 13.27
CA TYR A 95 14.63 -30.83 12.93
C TYR A 95 13.50 -30.02 12.31
N ALA A 96 13.24 -28.85 12.90
CA ALA A 96 12.35 -27.84 12.35
C ALA A 96 13.13 -26.83 11.47
N GLY A 97 12.80 -26.76 10.18
CA GLY A 97 13.50 -25.92 9.20
C GLY A 97 12.55 -25.20 8.25
N ASP A 98 13.03 -24.11 7.64
CA ASP A 98 12.21 -23.25 6.77
C ASP A 98 12.84 -22.94 5.41
N THR A 99 14.06 -23.41 5.14
CA THR A 99 14.78 -23.13 3.89
C THR A 99 15.49 -24.35 3.31
N GLU A 100 15.85 -24.29 2.03
CA GLU A 100 16.61 -25.36 1.35
C GLU A 100 18.02 -25.56 1.91
N VAL A 101 18.57 -24.55 2.60
CA VAL A 101 19.86 -24.65 3.29
C VAL A 101 19.82 -25.71 4.40
N ASP A 102 18.62 -26.08 4.86
CA ASP A 102 18.41 -27.09 5.89
C ASP A 102 18.27 -28.53 5.34
N LEU A 103 18.22 -28.73 4.02
CA LEU A 103 18.14 -30.06 3.41
C LEU A 103 19.24 -31.04 3.89
N PRO A 104 20.52 -30.62 4.04
CA PRO A 104 21.55 -31.50 4.59
C PRO A 104 21.29 -31.92 6.04
N ILE A 105 20.58 -31.11 6.83
CA ILE A 105 20.22 -31.43 8.21
C ILE A 105 19.12 -32.47 8.23
N TRP A 106 18.09 -32.33 7.39
CA TRP A 106 17.02 -33.31 7.30
C TRP A 106 17.47 -34.67 6.79
N ARG A 107 18.55 -34.75 6.00
CA ARG A 107 19.14 -36.04 5.58
C ARG A 107 19.64 -36.87 6.76
N GLU A 108 19.98 -36.23 7.88
CA GLU A 108 20.51 -36.89 9.07
C GLU A 108 19.54 -36.88 10.24
N ALA A 109 18.45 -36.11 10.14
CA ALA A 109 17.42 -36.06 11.15
C ALA A 109 16.47 -37.26 11.02
N ARG A 110 16.01 -37.78 12.16
CA ARG A 110 14.99 -38.82 12.23
C ARG A 110 13.65 -38.38 11.62
N GLY A 111 13.36 -37.09 11.71
CA GLY A 111 12.14 -36.49 11.17
C GLY A 111 12.31 -35.02 10.83
N ALA A 112 11.43 -34.54 9.94
CA ALA A 112 11.36 -33.16 9.50
C ALA A 112 10.07 -32.48 9.97
N ILE A 113 10.22 -31.31 10.58
CA ILE A 113 9.14 -30.34 10.76
C ILE A 113 9.38 -29.20 9.77
N VAL A 114 8.47 -28.97 8.84
CA VAL A 114 8.70 -28.03 7.74
C VAL A 114 7.91 -26.75 7.96
N ALA A 115 8.59 -25.64 8.26
CA ALA A 115 8.01 -24.32 8.46
C ALA A 115 8.13 -23.39 7.22
N GLY A 116 8.27 -23.99 6.03
CA GLY A 116 8.55 -23.31 4.76
C GLY A 116 7.43 -23.44 3.72
N SER A 117 7.78 -23.58 2.44
CA SER A 117 6.80 -23.77 1.34
C SER A 117 6.34 -25.24 1.23
N ARG A 118 5.23 -25.48 0.51
CA ARG A 118 4.80 -26.84 0.17
C ARG A 118 5.85 -27.58 -0.68
N GLU A 119 6.54 -26.87 -1.56
CA GLU A 119 7.66 -27.40 -2.34
C GLU A 119 8.81 -27.88 -1.44
N LEU A 120 9.15 -27.09 -0.41
CA LEU A 120 10.17 -27.47 0.57
C LEU A 120 9.74 -28.74 1.33
N ALA A 121 8.46 -28.86 1.68
CA ALA A 121 7.94 -30.07 2.33
C ALA A 121 8.06 -31.30 1.41
N GLY A 122 7.79 -31.15 0.11
CA GLY A 122 8.01 -32.20 -0.87
C GLY A 122 9.49 -32.61 -1.01
N LYS A 123 10.42 -31.65 -0.95
CA LYS A 123 11.86 -31.93 -0.94
C LYS A 123 12.30 -32.63 0.36
N ALA A 124 11.78 -32.21 1.51
CA ALA A 124 12.07 -32.83 2.81
C ALA A 124 11.55 -34.27 2.89
N ALA A 125 10.36 -34.55 2.36
CA ALA A 125 9.76 -35.88 2.33
C ALA A 125 10.57 -36.91 1.51
N ARG A 126 11.44 -36.45 0.60
CA ARG A 126 12.37 -37.33 -0.13
C ARG A 126 13.62 -37.69 0.67
N LEU A 127 13.88 -37.01 1.79
CA LEU A 127 15.09 -37.17 2.60
C LEU A 127 14.82 -37.83 3.95
N THR A 128 13.65 -37.57 4.55
CA THR A 128 13.25 -38.12 5.86
C THR A 128 11.73 -38.08 6.03
N THR A 129 11.22 -38.63 7.13
CA THR A 129 9.78 -38.61 7.46
C THR A 129 9.35 -37.19 7.85
N VAL A 130 8.36 -36.62 7.16
CA VAL A 130 7.79 -35.31 7.52
C VAL A 130 6.72 -35.51 8.59
N GLU A 131 7.02 -35.13 9.82
CA GLU A 131 6.10 -35.27 10.96
C GLU A 131 5.03 -34.19 10.98
N ALA A 132 5.39 -32.97 10.57
CA ALA A 132 4.48 -31.84 10.55
C ALA A 132 4.91 -30.79 9.51
N SER A 133 3.94 -30.08 8.94
CA SER A 133 4.17 -29.02 7.98
C SER A 133 3.33 -27.79 8.32
N PHE A 134 4.00 -26.65 8.42
CA PHE A 134 3.43 -25.35 8.80
C PHE A 134 3.73 -24.33 7.70
N PRO A 135 3.00 -24.37 6.57
CA PRO A 135 3.33 -23.58 5.40
C PRO A 135 3.22 -22.08 5.68
N ARG A 136 4.25 -21.31 5.32
CA ARG A 136 4.16 -19.84 5.34
C ARG A 136 3.26 -19.38 4.20
N GLY A 137 2.10 -18.81 4.53
CA GLY A 137 1.21 -18.23 3.53
C GLY A 137 1.85 -16.98 2.91
N GLY A 138 2.31 -17.03 1.65
CA GLY A 138 3.14 -15.93 1.16
C GLY A 138 3.23 -15.62 -0.33
N HIS A 139 2.75 -16.45 -1.25
CA HIS A 139 2.86 -16.13 -2.69
C HIS A 139 1.51 -16.14 -3.42
N SER A 140 0.39 -16.22 -2.70
CA SER A 140 -0.93 -16.17 -3.33
C SER A 140 -1.11 -14.84 -4.09
N PRO A 141 -1.69 -14.86 -5.31
CA PRO A 141 -2.03 -13.64 -6.05
C PRO A 141 -2.86 -12.65 -5.24
N ARG A 142 -3.73 -13.15 -4.33
CA ARG A 142 -4.54 -12.32 -3.43
C ARG A 142 -3.68 -11.53 -2.43
N VAL A 143 -2.57 -12.10 -1.96
CA VAL A 143 -1.64 -11.43 -1.04
C VAL A 143 -0.87 -10.35 -1.78
N TRP A 144 -0.44 -10.61 -3.01
CA TRP A 144 0.19 -9.62 -3.88
C TRP A 144 -0.77 -8.49 -4.28
N ALA A 145 -2.01 -8.80 -4.67
CA ALA A 145 -3.02 -7.77 -4.97
C ALA A 145 -3.28 -6.85 -3.77
N ARG A 146 -3.20 -7.39 -2.55
CA ARG A 146 -3.25 -6.58 -1.32
C ARG A 146 -1.98 -5.74 -1.11
N ALA A 147 -0.80 -6.29 -1.37
CA ALA A 147 0.49 -5.59 -1.23
C ALA A 147 0.64 -4.45 -2.25
N LEU A 148 0.28 -4.70 -3.51
CA LEU A 148 0.23 -3.69 -4.58
C LEU A 148 -0.97 -2.72 -4.42
N ARG A 149 -1.87 -3.01 -3.48
CA ARG A 149 -3.08 -2.23 -3.19
C ARG A 149 -3.94 -2.00 -4.44
N VAL A 150 -4.23 -3.07 -5.19
CA VAL A 150 -5.03 -3.03 -6.44
C VAL A 150 -6.38 -2.33 -6.26
N HIS A 151 -7.00 -2.43 -5.08
CA HIS A 151 -8.22 -1.70 -4.74
C HIS A 151 -8.09 -0.17 -4.85
N GLN A 152 -6.87 0.39 -4.83
CA GLN A 152 -6.62 1.84 -5.00
C GLN A 152 -6.39 2.25 -6.46
N TRP A 153 -6.34 1.30 -7.39
CA TRP A 153 -6.22 1.60 -8.82
C TRP A 153 -7.44 2.36 -9.35
N SER A 154 -8.59 2.28 -8.65
CA SER A 154 -9.76 3.11 -8.91
C SER A 154 -9.46 4.61 -8.94
N LYS A 155 -8.43 5.09 -8.22
CA LYS A 155 -8.00 6.50 -8.28
C LYS A 155 -7.45 6.89 -9.65
N ASN A 156 -6.94 5.93 -10.42
CA ASN A 156 -6.44 6.15 -11.77
C ASN A 156 -7.55 6.09 -12.83
N LEU A 157 -8.81 5.86 -12.44
CA LEU A 157 -9.96 6.12 -13.31
C LEU A 157 -10.02 7.58 -13.76
N LEU A 158 -9.42 8.50 -12.98
CA LEU A 158 -9.28 9.90 -13.34
C LEU A 158 -8.49 10.15 -14.63
N VAL A 159 -7.63 9.21 -15.03
CA VAL A 159 -6.88 9.29 -16.31
C VAL A 159 -7.83 9.23 -17.51
N PHE A 160 -9.00 8.61 -17.36
CA PHE A 160 -10.01 8.50 -18.43
C PHE A 160 -10.93 9.72 -18.52
N VAL A 161 -10.93 10.61 -17.53
CA VAL A 161 -11.85 11.77 -17.49
C VAL A 161 -11.73 12.65 -18.74
N PRO A 162 -10.53 13.03 -19.22
CA PRO A 162 -10.38 13.81 -20.45
C PRO A 162 -10.93 13.10 -21.69
N PHE A 163 -10.73 11.77 -21.78
CA PHE A 163 -11.19 10.98 -22.93
C PHE A 163 -12.73 10.99 -23.02
N PHE A 164 -13.42 10.74 -21.90
CA PHE A 164 -14.88 10.76 -21.90
C PHE A 164 -15.49 12.15 -22.06
N LEU A 165 -14.82 13.20 -21.57
CA LEU A 165 -15.27 14.58 -21.75
C LEU A 165 -15.03 15.10 -23.17
N ALA A 166 -14.09 14.52 -23.92
CA ALA A 166 -13.89 14.86 -25.33
C ALA A 166 -15.02 14.31 -26.24
N GLY A 167 -15.68 13.20 -25.85
CA GLY A 167 -16.83 12.62 -26.56
C GLY A 167 -16.57 12.33 -28.05
N PRO A 168 -17.36 12.85 -29.02
CA PRO A 168 -17.14 12.70 -30.45
C PRO A 168 -15.79 13.24 -30.93
N LEU A 169 -15.14 14.12 -30.17
CA LEU A 169 -13.78 14.57 -30.47
C LEU A 169 -12.71 13.56 -30.01
N ALA A 170 -13.08 12.55 -29.20
CA ALA A 170 -12.20 11.48 -28.79
C ALA A 170 -12.08 10.45 -29.92
N ASP A 171 -10.86 10.24 -30.40
CA ASP A 171 -10.59 9.13 -31.31
C ASP A 171 -10.47 7.84 -30.47
N PHE A 172 -11.33 6.85 -30.76
CA PHE A 172 -11.27 5.56 -30.10
C PHE A 172 -9.93 4.83 -30.32
N ALA A 173 -9.16 5.19 -31.35
CA ALA A 173 -7.79 4.71 -31.53
C ALA A 173 -6.83 5.14 -30.41
N GLU A 174 -7.15 6.20 -29.65
CA GLU A 174 -6.37 6.67 -28.50
C GLU A 174 -6.69 5.92 -27.20
N PHE A 175 -7.84 5.22 -27.13
CA PHE A 175 -8.26 4.50 -25.92
C PHE A 175 -7.22 3.50 -25.38
N PRO A 176 -6.50 2.71 -26.22
CA PRO A 176 -5.42 1.85 -25.75
C PRO A 176 -4.29 2.61 -25.04
N ASN A 177 -3.95 3.83 -25.49
CA ASN A 177 -2.93 4.67 -24.85
C ASN A 177 -3.40 5.14 -23.49
N VAL A 178 -4.65 5.57 -23.36
CA VAL A 178 -5.27 5.96 -22.09
C VAL A 178 -5.30 4.79 -21.11
N LEU A 179 -5.70 3.60 -21.58
CA LEU A 179 -5.71 2.38 -20.80
C LEU A 179 -4.31 1.99 -20.32
N LEU A 180 -3.32 2.03 -21.21
CA LEU A 180 -1.92 1.77 -20.87
C LEU A 180 -1.39 2.81 -19.88
N GLY A 181 -1.67 4.10 -20.07
CA GLY A 181 -1.27 5.16 -19.16
C GLY A 181 -1.87 4.99 -17.76
N ALA A 182 -3.16 4.63 -17.66
CA ALA A 182 -3.82 4.33 -16.40
C ALA A 182 -3.20 3.09 -15.71
N LEU A 183 -2.86 2.06 -16.47
CA LEU A 183 -2.17 0.87 -15.96
C LEU A 183 -0.76 1.22 -15.46
N LEU A 184 0.01 2.02 -16.20
CA LEU A 184 1.36 2.40 -15.81
C LEU A 184 1.38 3.28 -14.56
N LEU A 185 0.47 4.25 -14.44
CA LEU A 185 0.30 5.01 -13.20
C LEU A 185 -0.14 4.12 -12.03
N SER A 186 -0.88 3.05 -12.29
CA SER A 186 -1.27 2.07 -11.27
C SER A 186 -0.09 1.22 -10.80
N ILE A 187 0.75 0.76 -11.72
CA ILE A 187 1.99 0.03 -11.42
C ILE A 187 2.97 0.94 -10.66
N LEU A 188 3.14 2.18 -11.12
CA LEU A 188 3.97 3.19 -10.48
C LEU A 188 3.52 3.46 -9.03
N ALA A 189 2.23 3.70 -8.82
CA ALA A 189 1.66 3.87 -7.49
C ALA A 189 1.85 2.62 -6.62
N SER A 190 1.66 1.43 -7.18
CA SER A 190 1.90 0.16 -6.47
C SER A 190 3.35 0.03 -5.99
N GLY A 191 4.33 0.41 -6.83
CA GLY A 191 5.74 0.50 -6.45
C GLY A 191 5.96 1.43 -5.26
N THR A 192 5.37 2.64 -5.27
CA THR A 192 5.46 3.57 -4.13
C THR A 192 4.81 3.02 -2.86
N TYR A 193 3.72 2.26 -2.97
CA TYR A 193 3.10 1.61 -1.81
C TYR A 193 3.97 0.51 -1.23
N VAL A 194 4.68 -0.27 -2.06
CA VAL A 194 5.64 -1.26 -1.60
C VAL A 194 6.81 -0.59 -0.87
N VAL A 195 7.37 0.50 -1.42
CA VAL A 195 8.42 1.30 -0.74
C VAL A 195 7.94 1.74 0.65
N ASN A 196 6.75 2.34 0.71
CA ASN A 196 6.18 2.83 1.96
C ASN A 196 5.91 1.69 2.97
N ASP A 197 5.32 0.58 2.53
CA ASP A 197 5.05 -0.56 3.41
C ASP A 197 6.34 -1.21 3.93
N LEU A 198 7.45 -1.15 3.19
CA LEU A 198 8.75 -1.65 3.63
C LEU A 198 9.44 -0.72 4.65
N LEU A 199 9.34 0.59 4.45
CA LEU A 199 9.88 1.59 5.36
C LEU A 199 9.11 1.63 6.68
N ASP A 200 7.79 1.49 6.61
CA ASP A 200 6.90 1.56 7.77
C ASP A 200 6.70 0.20 8.46
N ILE A 201 7.47 -0.86 8.14
CA ILE A 201 7.25 -2.22 8.69
C ILE A 201 7.10 -2.22 10.21
N GLN A 202 8.00 -1.53 10.93
CA GLN A 202 7.97 -1.51 12.39
C GLN A 202 6.73 -0.79 12.92
N ALA A 203 6.42 0.39 12.39
CA ALA A 203 5.22 1.14 12.77
C ALA A 203 3.93 0.38 12.42
N ASP A 204 3.89 -0.26 11.26
CA ASP A 204 2.74 -1.06 10.81
C ASP A 204 2.49 -2.26 11.71
N ARG A 205 3.54 -2.94 12.21
CA ARG A 205 3.40 -4.04 13.19
C ARG A 205 2.77 -3.59 14.50
N GLN A 206 2.99 -2.34 14.90
CA GLN A 206 2.45 -1.78 16.13
C GLN A 206 0.98 -1.33 16.00
N HIS A 207 0.52 -1.11 14.77
CA HIS A 207 -0.81 -0.54 14.51
C HIS A 207 -1.92 -1.60 14.45
N ARG A 208 -3.07 -1.32 15.09
CA ARG A 208 -4.22 -2.25 15.23
C ARG A 208 -4.66 -2.92 13.92
N SER A 209 -4.89 -2.14 12.86
CA SER A 209 -5.29 -2.63 11.53
C SER A 209 -4.10 -2.94 10.60
N LYS A 210 -3.09 -2.05 10.52
CA LYS A 210 -1.96 -2.16 9.58
C LYS A 210 -1.02 -3.35 9.86
N ARG A 211 -1.05 -3.94 11.07
CA ARG A 211 -0.29 -5.17 11.39
C ARG A 211 -0.63 -6.36 10.49
N ARG A 212 -1.80 -6.32 9.83
CA ARG A 212 -2.26 -7.35 8.87
C ARG A 212 -1.76 -7.12 7.44
N ARG A 213 -0.98 -6.06 7.18
CA ARG A 213 -0.36 -5.82 5.87
C ARG A 213 0.61 -6.95 5.54
N PRO A 214 0.69 -7.39 4.27
CA PRO A 214 1.48 -8.56 3.89
C PRO A 214 2.95 -8.56 4.36
N PHE A 215 3.65 -7.43 4.29
CA PHE A 215 5.04 -7.32 4.74
C PHE A 215 5.15 -7.24 6.28
N ALA A 216 4.30 -6.43 6.93
CA ALA A 216 4.29 -6.29 8.38
C ALA A 216 3.97 -7.62 9.09
N SER A 217 3.00 -8.37 8.57
CA SER A 217 2.58 -9.67 9.09
C SER A 217 3.51 -10.83 8.71
N GLY A 218 4.57 -10.59 7.94
CA GLY A 218 5.49 -11.63 7.48
C GLY A 218 4.91 -12.63 6.47
N ARG A 219 3.76 -12.30 5.84
CA ARG A 219 3.19 -13.13 4.77
C ARG A 219 4.03 -13.03 3.51
N LEU A 220 4.40 -11.82 3.10
CA LEU A 220 5.36 -11.62 2.02
C LEU A 220 6.77 -11.41 2.58
N PRO A 221 7.79 -12.08 2.02
CA PRO A 221 9.17 -11.84 2.42
C PRO A 221 9.61 -10.44 1.99
N ILE A 222 10.41 -9.78 2.83
CA ILE A 222 10.95 -8.43 2.55
C ILE A 222 11.71 -8.40 1.20
N LYS A 223 12.44 -9.49 0.89
CA LYS A 223 13.18 -9.64 -0.36
C LYS A 223 12.30 -9.55 -1.60
N SER A 224 11.07 -10.10 -1.56
CA SER A 224 10.17 -10.01 -2.71
C SER A 224 9.65 -8.59 -2.90
N GLY A 225 9.43 -7.85 -1.81
CA GLY A 225 9.11 -6.42 -1.89
C GLY A 225 10.26 -5.60 -2.51
N LEU A 226 11.50 -5.86 -2.08
CA LEU A 226 12.68 -5.21 -2.65
C LEU A 226 12.88 -5.52 -4.14
N ALA A 227 12.53 -6.73 -4.60
CA ALA A 227 12.55 -7.09 -6.02
C ALA A 227 11.37 -6.49 -6.80
N ALA A 228 10.20 -6.34 -6.18
CA ALA A 228 9.01 -5.79 -6.82
C ALA A 228 9.16 -4.30 -7.17
N ILE A 229 9.91 -3.53 -6.38
CA ILE A 229 10.15 -2.09 -6.63
C ILE A 229 10.82 -1.84 -7.99
N PRO A 230 12.03 -2.39 -8.28
CA PRO A 230 12.67 -2.22 -9.59
C PRO A 230 11.88 -2.91 -10.70
N ALA A 231 11.16 -4.01 -10.43
CA ALA A 231 10.28 -4.63 -11.42
C ALA A 231 9.14 -3.68 -11.86
N CYS A 232 8.50 -2.98 -10.92
CA CYS A 232 7.50 -1.96 -11.24
C CYS A 232 8.12 -0.79 -12.02
N GLY A 233 9.29 -0.31 -11.60
CA GLY A 233 10.01 0.76 -12.30
C GLY A 233 10.40 0.38 -13.73
N LEU A 234 10.91 -0.84 -13.92
CA LEU A 234 11.27 -1.36 -15.24
C LEU A 234 10.03 -1.55 -16.12
N ALA A 235 8.92 -2.06 -15.58
CA ALA A 235 7.67 -2.17 -16.33
C ALA A 235 7.17 -0.80 -16.80
N VAL A 236 7.24 0.23 -15.94
CA VAL A 236 6.89 1.61 -16.29
C VAL A 236 7.84 2.18 -17.35
N ALA A 237 9.14 1.93 -17.24
CA ALA A 237 10.12 2.42 -18.21
C ALA A 237 9.95 1.77 -19.61
N LEU A 238 9.80 0.45 -19.66
CA LEU A 238 9.69 -0.29 -20.92
C LEU A 238 8.36 -0.01 -21.64
N LEU A 239 7.24 -0.14 -20.93
CA LEU A 239 5.92 0.06 -21.53
C LEU A 239 5.60 1.54 -21.70
N GLY A 240 6.14 2.40 -20.85
CA GLY A 240 5.97 3.85 -20.95
C GLY A 240 6.72 4.45 -22.14
N ALA A 241 7.73 3.79 -22.68
CA ALA A 241 8.40 4.20 -23.93
C ALA A 241 7.46 4.14 -25.15
N LEU A 242 6.33 3.45 -25.05
CA LEU A 242 5.27 3.43 -26.07
C LEU A 242 4.35 4.66 -26.01
N LEU A 243 4.48 5.48 -24.97
CA LEU A 243 3.64 6.65 -24.73
C LEU A 243 4.41 7.96 -24.97
N PRO A 244 3.70 9.08 -25.19
CA PRO A 244 4.33 10.39 -25.34
C PRO A 244 5.27 10.75 -24.18
N ALA A 245 6.39 11.41 -24.50
CA ALA A 245 7.36 11.86 -23.49
C ALA A 245 6.75 12.82 -22.45
N SER A 246 5.74 13.58 -22.82
CA SER A 246 4.97 14.45 -21.93
C SER A 246 4.26 13.67 -20.81
N PHE A 247 3.68 12.50 -21.12
CA PHE A 247 3.10 11.60 -20.12
C PHE A 247 4.16 11.08 -19.17
N LEU A 248 5.32 10.64 -19.69
CA LEU A 248 6.43 10.15 -18.86
C LEU A 248 6.96 11.22 -17.91
N ALA A 249 7.08 12.48 -18.37
CA ALA A 249 7.48 13.59 -17.53
C ALA A 249 6.50 13.79 -16.36
N VAL A 250 5.19 13.78 -16.62
CA VAL A 250 4.16 13.87 -15.57
C VAL A 250 4.22 12.67 -14.62
N ALA A 251 4.44 11.45 -15.12
CA ALA A 251 4.59 10.25 -14.29
C ALA A 251 5.81 10.34 -13.36
N VAL A 252 6.95 10.85 -13.84
CA VAL A 252 8.16 11.06 -13.03
C VAL A 252 7.94 12.15 -11.98
N CYS A 253 7.33 13.29 -12.36
CA CYS A 253 6.96 14.34 -11.40
C CYS A 253 5.99 13.82 -10.34
N TYR A 254 4.97 13.07 -10.75
CA TYR A 254 4.00 12.42 -9.87
C TYR A 254 4.71 11.49 -8.87
N LEU A 255 5.65 10.67 -9.34
CA LEU A 255 6.46 9.79 -8.47
C LEU A 255 7.24 10.61 -7.43
N GLY A 256 7.97 11.63 -7.87
CA GLY A 256 8.77 12.50 -7.00
C GLY A 256 7.93 13.17 -5.91
N VAL A 257 6.81 13.77 -6.30
CA VAL A 257 5.88 14.43 -5.36
C VAL A 257 5.22 13.42 -4.42
N SER A 258 4.82 12.23 -4.91
CA SER A 258 4.22 11.17 -4.09
C SER A 258 5.20 10.62 -3.04
N LEU A 259 6.47 10.46 -3.40
CA LEU A 259 7.52 10.09 -2.46
C LEU A 259 7.77 11.21 -1.44
N ALA A 260 7.97 12.45 -1.90
CA ALA A 260 8.15 13.62 -1.03
C ALA A 260 6.99 13.77 -0.03
N TYR A 261 5.75 13.55 -0.48
CA TYR A 261 4.56 13.51 0.36
C TYR A 261 4.66 12.44 1.44
N SER A 262 5.05 11.22 1.06
CA SER A 262 5.12 10.08 1.98
C SER A 262 6.17 10.29 3.09
N PHE A 263 7.29 10.95 2.78
CA PHE A 263 8.37 11.19 3.73
C PHE A 263 8.16 12.45 4.58
N VAL A 264 7.86 13.58 3.94
CA VAL A 264 7.96 14.91 4.56
C VAL A 264 6.63 15.67 4.50
N LEU A 265 6.06 15.86 3.30
CA LEU A 265 5.00 16.86 3.11
C LEU A 265 3.70 16.52 3.84
N LYS A 266 3.42 15.22 4.09
CA LYS A 266 2.23 14.79 4.86
C LYS A 266 2.21 15.28 6.31
N ARG A 267 3.29 15.88 6.82
CA ARG A 267 3.41 16.37 8.19
C ARG A 267 3.21 17.88 8.31
N ILE A 268 3.10 18.59 7.17
CA ILE A 268 2.97 20.04 7.10
C ILE A 268 1.50 20.35 6.80
N ALA A 269 0.82 21.03 7.73
CA ALA A 269 -0.58 21.40 7.57
C ALA A 269 -0.77 22.30 6.33
N ILE A 270 -1.94 22.18 5.70
CA ILE A 270 -2.35 22.82 4.44
C ILE A 270 -1.56 22.34 3.22
N LEU A 271 -0.23 22.27 3.31
CA LEU A 271 0.61 21.78 2.21
C LEU A 271 0.26 20.34 1.83
N ASP A 272 -0.10 19.49 2.80
CA ASP A 272 -0.50 18.12 2.54
C ASP A 272 -1.76 18.03 1.65
N VAL A 273 -2.77 18.89 1.86
CA VAL A 273 -4.00 18.91 1.06
C VAL A 273 -3.81 19.58 -0.30
N ILE A 274 -2.96 20.60 -0.41
CA ILE A 274 -2.53 21.18 -1.69
C ILE A 274 -1.87 20.10 -2.55
N VAL A 275 -0.92 19.37 -1.97
CA VAL A 275 -0.21 18.28 -2.66
C VAL A 275 -1.16 17.16 -3.06
N LEU A 276 -2.11 16.78 -2.21
CA LEU A 276 -3.13 15.79 -2.55
C LEU A 276 -4.01 16.25 -3.72
N GLY A 277 -4.50 17.48 -3.71
CA GLY A 277 -5.27 18.06 -4.81
C GLY A 277 -4.49 18.08 -6.12
N GLY A 278 -3.21 18.46 -6.05
CA GLY A 278 -2.27 18.42 -7.18
C GLY A 278 -2.04 17.00 -7.72
N LEU A 279 -1.81 16.01 -6.85
CA LEU A 279 -1.59 14.61 -7.25
C LEU A 279 -2.84 13.98 -7.90
N PHE A 280 -4.06 14.37 -7.50
CA PHE A 280 -5.27 13.92 -8.20
C PHE A 280 -5.41 14.61 -9.56
N THR A 281 -5.16 15.92 -9.61
CA THR A 281 -5.22 16.71 -10.85
C THR A 281 -4.18 16.27 -11.87
N SER A 282 -2.97 15.88 -11.42
CA SER A 282 -1.93 15.40 -12.31
C SER A 282 -2.31 14.10 -13.03
N ARG A 283 -3.25 13.30 -12.51
CA ARG A 283 -3.78 12.11 -13.21
C ARG A 283 -4.66 12.49 -14.38
N ILE A 284 -5.48 13.52 -14.21
CA ILE A 284 -6.30 14.09 -15.28
C ILE A 284 -5.39 14.71 -16.33
N LEU A 285 -4.36 15.47 -15.90
CA LEU A 285 -3.34 15.99 -16.81
C LEU A 285 -2.64 14.87 -17.59
N ALA A 286 -2.21 13.80 -16.90
CA ALA A 286 -1.59 12.65 -17.55
C ALA A 286 -2.51 12.03 -18.61
N GLY A 287 -3.80 11.89 -18.31
CA GLY A 287 -4.80 11.42 -19.28
C GLY A 287 -4.94 12.34 -20.49
N SER A 288 -4.98 13.66 -20.28
CA SER A 288 -5.13 14.62 -21.37
C SER A 288 -3.94 14.65 -22.32
N LEU A 289 -2.73 14.37 -21.82
CA LEU A 289 -1.50 14.32 -22.62
C LEU A 289 -1.39 13.05 -23.49
N LEU A 290 -2.30 12.10 -23.33
CA LEU A 290 -2.39 10.89 -24.15
C LEU A 290 -3.35 11.06 -25.34
N LEU A 291 -4.06 12.19 -25.37
CA LEU A 291 -4.99 12.56 -26.45
C LEU A 291 -4.30 13.58 -27.37
N ALA A 292 -4.74 13.66 -28.62
CA ALA A 292 -4.25 14.67 -29.56
C ALA A 292 -4.64 16.11 -29.18
N GLN A 293 -5.72 16.27 -28.40
CA GLN A 293 -6.24 17.57 -27.99
C GLN A 293 -5.44 18.19 -26.83
N PRO A 294 -5.25 19.51 -26.80
CA PRO A 294 -4.55 20.17 -25.70
C PRO A 294 -5.31 20.03 -24.38
N PRO A 295 -4.60 20.01 -23.23
CA PRO A 295 -5.24 19.92 -21.92
C PRO A 295 -6.15 21.13 -21.65
N SER A 296 -7.35 20.87 -21.14
CA SER A 296 -8.26 21.93 -20.69
C SER A 296 -7.84 22.49 -19.33
N TYR A 297 -7.32 23.71 -19.31
CA TYR A 297 -6.93 24.38 -18.07
C TYR A 297 -8.12 24.57 -17.12
N TRP A 298 -9.31 24.86 -17.64
CA TRP A 298 -10.54 24.92 -16.86
C TRP A 298 -10.82 23.61 -16.10
N LEU A 299 -10.70 22.46 -16.79
CA LEU A 299 -10.87 21.14 -16.18
C LEU A 299 -9.82 20.88 -15.08
N LEU A 300 -8.57 21.29 -15.31
CA LEU A 300 -7.49 21.10 -14.33
C LEU A 300 -7.69 21.96 -13.08
N ILE A 301 -8.10 23.23 -13.23
CA ILE A 301 -8.35 24.13 -12.09
C ILE A 301 -9.58 23.66 -11.31
N PHE A 302 -10.65 23.26 -12.01
CA PHE A 302 -11.82 22.63 -11.40
C PHE A 302 -11.42 21.41 -10.57
N SER A 303 -10.67 20.49 -11.19
CA SER A 303 -10.16 19.27 -10.55
C SER A 303 -9.37 19.61 -9.29
N PHE A 304 -8.45 20.58 -9.37
CA PHE A 304 -7.63 20.96 -8.22
C PHE A 304 -8.50 21.44 -7.05
N ALA A 305 -9.43 22.37 -7.30
CA ALA A 305 -10.34 22.88 -6.26
C ALA A 305 -11.22 21.77 -5.66
N PHE A 306 -11.76 20.89 -6.52
CA PHE A 306 -12.58 19.75 -6.11
C PHE A 306 -11.82 18.76 -5.23
N PHE A 307 -10.64 18.28 -5.67
CA PHE A 307 -9.85 17.32 -4.91
C PHE A 307 -9.17 17.92 -3.68
N PHE A 308 -8.86 19.23 -3.70
CA PHE A 308 -8.42 19.95 -2.50
C PHE A 308 -9.53 19.92 -1.43
N SER A 309 -10.79 20.16 -1.82
CA SER A 309 -11.92 20.05 -0.92
C SER A 309 -12.10 18.64 -0.37
N LEU A 310 -12.04 17.60 -1.22
CA LEU A 310 -12.12 16.20 -0.75
C LEU A 310 -10.93 15.80 0.14
N ALA A 311 -9.75 16.36 -0.08
CA ALA A 311 -8.61 16.15 0.81
C ALA A 311 -8.87 16.78 2.19
N LEU A 312 -9.51 17.94 2.25
CA LEU A 312 -9.94 18.58 3.50
C LEU A 312 -11.04 17.81 4.22
N VAL A 313 -12.01 17.22 3.50
CA VAL A 313 -13.00 16.29 4.09
C VAL A 313 -12.30 15.20 4.89
N LYS A 314 -11.27 14.59 4.29
CA LYS A 314 -10.48 13.55 4.96
C LYS A 314 -9.68 14.06 6.16
N ARG A 315 -9.15 15.28 6.10
CA ARG A 315 -8.45 15.89 7.25
C ARG A 315 -9.41 16.17 8.39
N TYR A 316 -10.58 16.72 8.07
CA TYR A 316 -11.62 17.00 9.04
C TYR A 316 -12.09 15.72 9.73
N SER A 317 -12.37 14.66 8.98
CA SER A 317 -12.81 13.38 9.60
C SER A 317 -11.71 12.75 10.47
N GLU A 318 -10.44 12.79 10.04
CA GLU A 318 -9.31 12.34 10.86
C GLU A 318 -9.17 13.17 12.17
N LEU A 319 -9.37 14.49 12.12
CA LEU A 319 -9.35 15.37 13.30
C LEU A 319 -10.55 15.15 14.23
N HIS A 320 -11.74 14.93 13.67
CA HIS A 320 -12.95 14.67 14.44
C HIS A 320 -12.81 13.39 15.28
N VAL A 321 -12.25 12.32 14.71
CA VAL A 321 -11.95 11.08 15.44
C VAL A 321 -10.98 11.35 16.60
N VAL A 322 -9.91 12.11 16.35
CA VAL A 322 -8.93 12.48 17.39
C VAL A 322 -9.57 13.33 18.49
N ALA A 323 -10.46 14.25 18.13
CA ALA A 323 -11.18 15.08 19.09
C ALA A 323 -12.05 14.23 20.03
N CYS A 324 -12.74 13.23 19.49
CA CYS A 324 -13.54 12.28 20.26
C CYS A 324 -12.69 11.36 21.15
N GLU A 325 -11.56 10.85 20.64
CA GLU A 325 -10.70 9.91 21.39
C GLU A 325 -9.87 10.60 22.49
N ALA A 326 -9.43 11.83 22.26
CA ALA A 326 -8.49 12.54 23.14
C ALA A 326 -9.11 13.70 23.93
N GLY A 327 -10.44 13.75 24.03
CA GLY A 327 -11.15 14.74 24.86
C GLY A 327 -10.91 16.19 24.43
N GLY A 328 -10.76 16.45 23.13
CA GLY A 328 -10.55 17.78 22.56
C GLY A 328 -9.09 18.26 22.45
N GLY A 329 -8.12 17.54 23.03
CA GLY A 329 -6.69 17.81 22.88
C GLY A 329 -6.01 16.81 21.96
N GLY A 330 -5.45 17.23 20.83
CA GLY A 330 -4.76 16.29 19.94
C GLY A 330 -4.19 16.91 18.68
N LYS A 331 -3.23 16.20 18.06
CA LYS A 331 -2.58 16.60 16.82
C LYS A 331 -2.56 15.44 15.83
N ALA A 332 -2.95 15.71 14.59
CA ALA A 332 -2.85 14.76 13.48
C ALA A 332 -2.24 15.42 12.26
N ARG A 333 -1.13 14.86 11.75
CA ARG A 333 -0.48 15.29 10.49
C ARG A 333 -0.14 16.78 10.39
N GLY A 334 0.18 17.41 11.52
CA GLY A 334 0.49 18.83 11.58
C GLY A 334 -0.68 19.70 12.04
N TYR A 335 -1.92 19.22 11.91
CA TYR A 335 -3.13 19.93 12.33
C TYR A 335 -3.45 19.68 13.80
N LEU A 336 -3.96 20.71 14.46
CA LEU A 336 -4.54 20.67 15.79
C LEU A 336 -6.06 20.48 15.68
N VAL A 337 -6.68 19.92 16.72
CA VAL A 337 -8.15 19.83 16.81
C VAL A 337 -8.80 21.22 16.72
N SER A 338 -8.13 22.26 17.22
CA SER A 338 -8.55 23.66 17.08
C SER A 338 -8.64 24.16 15.63
N ASP A 339 -7.98 23.50 14.68
CA ASP A 339 -7.95 23.89 13.27
C ASP A 339 -9.17 23.36 12.49
N MET A 340 -10.03 22.55 13.12
CA MET A 340 -11.24 21.99 12.48
C MET A 340 -12.12 23.06 11.82
N PRO A 341 -12.47 24.20 12.45
CA PRO A 341 -13.25 25.25 11.80
C PRO A 341 -12.58 25.80 10.54
N MET A 342 -11.25 25.95 10.55
CA MET A 342 -10.49 26.41 9.39
C MET A 342 -10.56 25.38 8.25
N THR A 343 -10.36 24.10 8.54
CA THR A 343 -10.46 23.03 7.53
C THR A 343 -11.86 22.92 6.93
N LEU A 344 -12.90 23.16 7.73
CA LEU A 344 -14.29 23.18 7.28
C LEU A 344 -14.55 24.35 6.32
N VAL A 345 -14.17 25.58 6.70
CA VAL A 345 -14.37 26.78 5.89
C VAL A 345 -13.59 26.69 4.57
N LEU A 346 -12.31 26.31 4.61
CA LEU A 346 -11.51 26.11 3.40
C LEU A 346 -12.11 25.03 2.50
N GLY A 347 -12.64 23.98 3.11
CA GLY A 347 -13.24 22.86 2.42
C GLY A 347 -14.51 23.22 1.67
N ILE A 348 -15.46 23.87 2.35
CA ILE A 348 -16.71 24.33 1.73
C ILE A 348 -16.44 25.42 0.69
N SER A 349 -15.56 26.38 0.97
CA SER A 349 -15.23 27.45 0.03
C SER A 349 -14.58 26.92 -1.25
N SER A 350 -13.65 25.96 -1.15
CA SER A 350 -13.05 25.31 -2.33
C SER A 350 -14.04 24.44 -3.11
N SER A 351 -15.00 23.83 -2.42
CA SER A 351 -16.13 23.12 -3.03
C SER A 351 -17.02 24.04 -3.87
N ILE A 352 -17.39 25.21 -3.31
CA ILE A 352 -18.19 26.22 -4.03
C ILE A 352 -17.39 26.78 -5.20
N ALA A 353 -16.10 27.09 -5.01
CA ALA A 353 -15.23 27.53 -6.08
C ALA A 353 -15.14 26.50 -7.21
N ALA A 354 -14.99 25.21 -6.89
CA ALA A 354 -15.02 24.15 -7.90
C ALA A 354 -16.33 24.15 -8.70
N LEU A 355 -17.48 24.28 -8.03
CA LEU A 355 -18.77 24.36 -8.73
C LEU A 355 -18.86 25.60 -9.64
N VAL A 356 -18.46 26.77 -9.16
CA VAL A 356 -18.47 28.00 -9.96
C VAL A 356 -17.57 27.83 -11.19
N ILE A 357 -16.37 27.28 -11.02
CA ILE A 357 -15.43 27.02 -12.11
C ILE A 357 -16.02 26.02 -13.11
N LEU A 358 -16.72 24.98 -12.64
CA LEU A 358 -17.41 24.03 -13.52
C LEU A 358 -18.51 24.72 -14.33
N VAL A 359 -19.33 25.55 -13.70
CA VAL A 359 -20.40 26.29 -14.40
C VAL A 359 -19.80 27.25 -15.42
N LEU A 360 -18.77 28.02 -15.04
CA LEU A 360 -18.06 28.91 -15.96
C LEU A 360 -17.44 28.15 -17.12
N PHE A 361 -16.82 26.99 -16.85
CA PHE A 361 -16.29 26.11 -17.88
C PHE A 361 -17.39 25.68 -18.87
N LEU A 362 -18.53 25.21 -18.38
CA LEU A 362 -19.63 24.78 -19.25
C LEU A 362 -20.20 25.94 -20.09
N VAL A 363 -20.36 27.13 -19.50
CA VAL A 363 -20.84 28.33 -20.19
C VAL A 363 -19.83 28.81 -21.24
N ASP A 364 -18.55 28.95 -20.88
CA ASP A 364 -17.49 29.48 -21.75
C ASP A 364 -17.17 28.52 -22.91
N SER A 365 -16.91 27.25 -22.59
CA SER A 365 -16.30 26.31 -23.53
C SER A 365 -17.30 25.46 -24.32
N HIS A 366 -18.52 25.22 -23.79
CA HIS A 366 -19.42 24.20 -24.32
C HIS A 366 -20.80 24.71 -24.76
N PHE A 367 -21.27 25.85 -24.26
CA PHE A 367 -22.42 26.54 -24.89
C PHE A 367 -22.01 27.32 -26.16
N SER A 368 -20.73 27.70 -26.28
CA SER A 368 -20.20 28.55 -27.36
C SER A 368 -19.65 27.78 -28.57
N ARG A 369 -19.28 26.51 -28.38
CA ARG A 369 -18.75 25.63 -29.42
C ARG A 369 -19.72 24.46 -29.52
N LEU A 370 -20.30 24.20 -30.68
CA LEU A 370 -21.33 23.18 -31.00
C LEU A 370 -20.85 21.72 -30.77
N VAL A 371 -20.23 21.42 -29.64
CA VAL A 371 -19.69 20.11 -29.25
C VAL A 371 -20.80 19.17 -28.80
N TYR A 372 -21.83 19.72 -28.14
CA TYR A 372 -22.99 18.98 -27.64
C TYR A 372 -24.23 19.28 -28.48
N SER A 373 -24.98 18.25 -28.86
CA SER A 373 -26.25 18.42 -29.60
C SER A 373 -27.33 19.05 -28.73
N ASN A 374 -27.32 18.78 -27.41
CA ASN A 374 -28.30 19.32 -26.47
C ASN A 374 -27.65 19.73 -25.13
N PRO A 375 -27.05 20.93 -25.04
CA PRO A 375 -26.30 21.37 -23.86
C PRO A 375 -27.15 21.58 -22.61
N VAL A 376 -28.49 21.59 -22.72
CA VAL A 376 -29.40 21.71 -21.56
C VAL A 376 -29.23 20.55 -20.59
N TRP A 377 -28.88 19.36 -21.09
CA TRP A 377 -28.60 18.18 -20.25
C TRP A 377 -27.33 18.30 -19.40
N LEU A 378 -26.51 19.34 -19.57
CA LEU A 378 -25.36 19.59 -18.69
C LEU A 378 -25.77 20.21 -17.34
N TRP A 379 -26.94 20.85 -17.25
CA TRP A 379 -27.43 21.44 -15.99
C TRP A 379 -27.64 20.43 -14.85
N PRO A 380 -28.29 19.27 -15.09
CA PRO A 380 -28.36 18.20 -14.10
C PRO A 380 -27.00 17.77 -13.54
N VAL A 381 -25.93 17.84 -14.34
CA VAL A 381 -24.56 17.50 -13.88
C VAL A 381 -24.10 18.47 -12.80
N CYS A 382 -24.29 19.78 -12.99
CA CYS A 382 -23.97 20.80 -12.01
C CYS A 382 -24.77 20.60 -10.70
N VAL A 383 -26.07 20.38 -10.81
CA VAL A 383 -26.96 20.19 -9.66
C VAL A 383 -26.59 18.92 -8.89
N ALA A 384 -26.31 17.81 -9.60
CA ALA A 384 -25.91 16.55 -8.99
C ALA A 384 -24.57 16.67 -8.25
N ILE A 385 -23.56 17.30 -8.86
CA ILE A 385 -22.26 17.55 -8.23
C ILE A 385 -22.41 18.47 -7.02
N PHE A 386 -23.19 19.56 -7.13
CA PHE A 386 -23.44 20.47 -6.01
C PHE A 386 -24.07 19.74 -4.81
N TYR A 387 -25.17 19.02 -5.05
CA TYR A 387 -25.85 18.26 -4.00
C TYR A 387 -24.91 17.20 -3.39
N TRP A 388 -24.16 16.48 -4.21
CA TRP A 388 -23.22 15.46 -3.73
C TRP A 388 -22.15 16.06 -2.81
N ILE A 389 -21.54 17.18 -3.21
CA ILE A 389 -20.53 17.87 -2.42
C ILE A 389 -21.11 18.37 -1.08
N MET A 390 -22.28 19.02 -1.12
CA MET A 390 -22.96 19.50 0.10
C MET A 390 -23.27 18.34 1.05
N ARG A 391 -23.74 17.20 0.51
CA ARG A 391 -24.00 15.99 1.28
C ARG A 391 -22.73 15.42 1.89
N VAL A 392 -21.62 15.36 1.13
CA VAL A 392 -20.32 14.90 1.65
C VAL A 392 -19.89 15.74 2.85
N TRP A 393 -19.98 17.07 2.76
CA TRP A 393 -19.65 17.96 3.89
C TRP A 393 -20.60 17.80 5.08
N LEU A 394 -21.91 17.66 4.84
CA LEU A 394 -22.91 17.43 5.88
C LEU A 394 -22.64 16.12 6.65
N LEU A 395 -22.36 15.02 5.94
CA LEU A 395 -22.03 13.73 6.57
C LEU A 395 -20.70 13.78 7.33
N THR A 396 -19.75 14.56 6.82
CA THR A 396 -18.43 14.72 7.43
C THR A 396 -18.52 15.48 8.75
N THR A 397 -19.31 16.55 8.83
CA THR A 397 -19.52 17.30 10.08
C THR A 397 -20.33 16.52 11.11
N ARG A 398 -21.16 15.56 10.68
CA ARG A 398 -21.87 14.62 11.56
C ARG A 398 -21.00 13.45 12.06
N GLY A 399 -19.77 13.32 11.58
CA GLY A 399 -18.89 12.20 11.93
C GLY A 399 -19.27 10.87 11.26
N GLU A 400 -20.16 10.88 10.27
CA GLU A 400 -20.63 9.69 9.53
C GLU A 400 -19.68 9.30 8.37
N MET A 401 -18.70 10.16 8.05
CA MET A 401 -17.71 9.92 6.99
C MET A 401 -16.50 9.13 7.51
N HIS A 402 -16.56 7.79 7.38
CA HIS A 402 -15.49 6.89 7.85
C HIS A 402 -14.50 6.47 6.76
N ASP A 403 -14.93 6.47 5.51
CA ASP A 403 -14.15 6.03 4.35
C ASP A 403 -13.50 7.23 3.63
N ASP A 404 -12.51 6.95 2.77
CA ASP A 404 -11.97 7.94 1.84
C ASP A 404 -13.11 8.43 0.91
N PRO A 405 -13.26 9.75 0.63
CA PRO A 405 -14.41 10.27 -0.14
C PRO A 405 -14.60 9.61 -1.50
N ILE A 406 -13.52 9.16 -2.14
CA ILE A 406 -13.58 8.44 -3.42
C ILE A 406 -14.19 7.04 -3.23
N VAL A 407 -13.82 6.36 -2.15
CA VAL A 407 -14.38 5.04 -1.81
C VAL A 407 -15.84 5.18 -1.39
N PHE A 408 -16.18 6.24 -0.66
CA PHE A 408 -17.56 6.58 -0.32
C PHE A 408 -18.41 6.75 -1.59
N ALA A 409 -17.92 7.53 -2.57
CA ALA A 409 -18.61 7.75 -3.85
C ALA A 409 -18.96 6.44 -4.58
N LEU A 410 -18.09 5.42 -4.48
CA LEU A 410 -18.25 4.14 -5.16
C LEU A 410 -19.12 3.12 -4.40
N LYS A 411 -19.42 3.35 -3.11
CA LYS A 411 -20.20 2.41 -2.28
C LYS A 411 -21.57 2.94 -1.89
N ASP A 412 -21.68 4.25 -1.70
CA ASP A 412 -22.90 4.89 -1.22
C ASP A 412 -23.97 4.92 -2.32
N ARG A 413 -25.16 4.42 -2.01
CA ARG A 413 -26.27 4.28 -2.98
C ARG A 413 -26.69 5.62 -3.59
N THR A 414 -26.70 6.68 -2.79
CA THR A 414 -27.06 8.03 -3.26
C THR A 414 -25.99 8.56 -4.22
N SER A 415 -24.71 8.34 -3.89
CA SER A 415 -23.59 8.71 -4.75
C SER A 415 -23.62 7.94 -6.08
N LEU A 416 -23.95 6.66 -6.06
CA LEU A 416 -24.11 5.85 -7.27
C LEU A 416 -25.30 6.33 -8.11
N ALA A 417 -26.44 6.65 -7.50
CA ALA A 417 -27.61 7.18 -8.21
C ALA A 417 -27.31 8.54 -8.88
N LEU A 418 -26.61 9.44 -8.18
CA LEU A 418 -26.15 10.72 -8.75
C LEU A 418 -25.11 10.51 -9.85
N GLY A 419 -24.20 9.54 -9.69
CA GLY A 419 -23.24 9.17 -10.73
C GLY A 419 -23.92 8.65 -12.00
N LEU A 420 -24.97 7.83 -11.86
CA LEU A 420 -25.81 7.38 -12.97
C LEU A 420 -26.55 8.55 -13.63
N LEU A 421 -27.10 9.47 -12.83
CA LEU A 421 -27.73 10.69 -13.33
C LEU A 421 -26.74 11.53 -14.15
N VAL A 422 -25.52 11.74 -13.65
CA VAL A 422 -24.46 12.46 -14.37
C VAL A 422 -24.10 11.75 -15.68
N GLY A 423 -23.90 10.44 -15.64
CA GLY A 423 -23.58 9.65 -16.83
C GLY A 423 -24.69 9.70 -17.90
N ALA A 424 -25.95 9.54 -17.50
CA ALA A 424 -27.10 9.66 -18.38
C ALA A 424 -27.24 11.08 -18.97
N SER A 425 -27.02 12.10 -18.13
CA SER A 425 -27.09 13.51 -18.54
C SER A 425 -26.00 13.85 -19.57
N LEU A 426 -24.77 13.36 -19.36
CA LEU A 426 -23.70 13.50 -20.35
C LEU A 426 -24.02 12.76 -21.65
N ALA A 427 -24.56 11.54 -21.56
CA ALA A 427 -24.95 10.78 -22.75
C ALA A 427 -26.08 11.45 -23.56
N MET A 428 -27.01 12.14 -22.89
CA MET A 428 -28.10 12.91 -23.52
C MET A 428 -27.66 14.28 -24.03
N ALA A 429 -26.52 14.79 -23.56
CA ALA A 429 -25.96 16.06 -24.02
C ALA A 429 -25.29 15.91 -25.40
N TRP A 430 -24.67 14.76 -25.65
CA TRP A 430 -24.16 14.36 -26.96
C TRP A 430 -25.30 14.16 -27.95
#